data_AF-A0A352Q255-F1
#
_entry.id   AF-A0A352Q255-F1
#
_cell.length_a   1.000
_cell.length_b   1.000
_cell.length_c   1.000
_cell.angle_alpha   90.00
_cell.angle_beta   90.00
_cell.angle_gamma   90.00
#
_symmetry.space_group_name_H-M   'P 1'
#
loop_
_entity.id
_entity.type
_entity.pdbx_description
1 polymer ?
#
loop_
_entity_poly.entity_id
_entity_poly.type
_entity_poly.pdbx_seq_one_letter_code
_entity_poly.pdbx_strand_id
1 'polypeptide(L)'
;MKWLVAFWGWLDARLPVQRAWDTHMGKYYAPKNFNFWYFFGVLSLLVLVNQLLTGIWLTMSYEPSAERAFASVEYIMRDVDFGYVLRYMHSTGASAFFVVVYLHMFRGLLYGSYKAPRELVWLFGMAIYLALMA
;
A
#
# COMPACT_ATOMS: atom_id res chain seq x y z
N MET A 1 3.58 21.50 27.52
CA MET A 1 2.17 21.33 27.10
C MET A 1 1.57 22.58 26.46
N LYS A 2 1.63 23.78 27.08
CA LYS A 2 1.07 25.03 26.50
C LYS A 2 1.63 25.38 25.11
N TRP A 3 2.93 25.18 24.88
CA TRP A 3 3.56 25.47 23.60
C TRP A 3 3.10 24.54 22.47
N LEU A 4 2.80 23.26 22.75
CA LEU A 4 2.26 22.31 21.77
C LEU A 4 0.86 22.72 21.32
N VAL A 5 0.01 23.14 22.26
CA VAL A 5 -1.34 23.63 21.97
C VAL A 5 -1.28 24.93 21.17
N ALA A 6 -0.38 25.85 21.54
CA ALA A 6 -0.16 27.10 20.80
C ALA A 6 0.36 26.84 19.37
N PHE A 7 1.31 25.93 19.21
CA PHE A 7 1.81 25.52 17.91
C PHE A 7 0.71 24.87 17.06
N TRP A 8 -0.07 23.96 17.63
CA TRP A 8 -1.21 23.34 16.96
C TRP A 8 -2.24 24.39 16.52
N GLY A 9 -2.60 25.32 17.38
CA GLY A 9 -3.52 26.41 17.04
C GLY A 9 -2.98 27.33 15.95
N TRP A 10 -1.69 27.65 15.97
CA TRP A 10 -1.03 28.42 14.92
C TRP A 10 -1.03 27.72 13.57
N LEU A 11 -0.83 26.39 13.58
CA LEU A 11 -0.84 25.54 12.40
C LEU A 11 -2.26 25.41 11.84
N ASP A 12 -3.24 25.10 12.69
CA ASP A 12 -4.65 24.95 12.29
C ASP A 12 -5.25 26.26 11.74
N ALA A 13 -4.76 27.41 12.22
CA ALA A 13 -5.12 28.72 11.68
C ALA A 13 -4.60 28.98 10.25
N ARG A 14 -3.57 28.26 9.79
CA ARG A 14 -2.96 28.41 8.44
C ARG A 14 -3.36 27.30 7.49
N LEU A 15 -3.51 26.09 8.02
CA LEU A 15 -3.91 24.89 7.31
C LEU A 15 -5.04 24.25 8.11
N PRO A 16 -6.17 23.88 7.50
CA PRO A 16 -7.32 23.35 8.24
C PRO A 16 -7.09 21.87 8.66
N VAL A 17 -6.05 21.62 9.44
CA VAL A 17 -5.59 20.27 9.80
C VAL A 17 -6.63 19.55 10.65
N GLN A 18 -7.20 20.22 11.65
CA GLN A 18 -8.23 19.63 12.51
C GLN A 18 -9.49 19.30 11.71
N ARG A 19 -9.90 20.20 10.81
CA ARG A 19 -11.06 19.97 9.94
C ARG A 19 -10.83 18.77 9.03
N ALA A 20 -9.67 18.69 8.38
CA ALA A 20 -9.33 17.57 7.51
C ALA A 20 -9.30 16.25 8.29
N TRP A 21 -8.69 16.24 9.48
CA TRP A 21 -8.66 15.08 10.37
C TRP A 21 -10.07 14.63 10.75
N ASP A 22 -10.90 15.54 11.25
CA ASP A 22 -12.28 15.23 11.64
C ASP A 22 -13.09 14.67 10.45
N THR A 23 -12.91 15.26 9.27
CA THR A 23 -13.65 14.89 8.04
C THR A 23 -13.26 13.50 7.54
N HIS A 24 -11.97 13.16 7.55
CA HIS A 24 -11.48 11.95 6.89
C HIS A 24 -11.17 10.79 7.85
N MET A 25 -10.97 11.07 9.14
CA MET A 25 -10.50 10.08 10.12
C MET A 25 -11.30 10.16 11.42
N GLY A 26 -11.15 11.25 12.18
CA GLY A 26 -11.60 11.34 13.57
C GLY A 26 -13.12 11.24 13.76
N LYS A 27 -13.90 11.71 12.79
CA LYS A 27 -15.38 11.68 12.83
C LYS A 27 -15.97 11.03 11.57
N TYR A 28 -15.16 10.31 10.80
CA TYR A 28 -15.65 9.62 9.60
C TYR A 28 -16.57 8.46 10.01
N TYR A 29 -17.77 8.41 9.44
CA TYR A 29 -18.70 7.34 9.72
C TYR A 29 -18.29 6.04 9.03
N ALA A 30 -17.97 5.02 9.83
CA ALA A 30 -17.77 3.66 9.35
C ALA A 30 -18.89 2.74 9.87
N PRO A 31 -19.52 1.91 9.03
CA PRO A 31 -20.43 0.87 9.48
C PRO A 31 -19.78 -0.03 10.54
N LYS A 32 -20.47 -0.27 11.65
CA LYS A 32 -19.95 -1.05 12.78
C LYS A 32 -19.87 -2.55 12.52
N ASN A 33 -20.51 -3.03 11.45
CA ASN A 33 -20.60 -4.46 11.10
C ASN A 33 -19.49 -4.91 10.14
N PHE A 34 -18.38 -4.18 10.04
CA PHE A 34 -17.20 -4.66 9.33
C PHE A 34 -16.68 -5.95 9.95
N ASN A 35 -16.36 -6.89 9.08
CA ASN A 35 -15.77 -8.18 9.46
C ASN A 35 -14.39 -8.32 8.82
N PHE A 36 -13.79 -9.48 9.04
CA PHE A 36 -12.45 -9.82 8.57
C PHE A 36 -12.18 -9.47 7.09
N TRP A 37 -13.16 -9.67 6.20
CA TRP A 37 -12.99 -9.44 4.76
C TRP A 37 -12.68 -7.97 4.40
N TYR A 38 -13.01 -7.03 5.28
CA TYR A 38 -12.76 -5.60 5.03
C TYR A 38 -11.28 -5.23 5.21
N PHE A 39 -10.47 -6.06 5.89
CA PHE A 39 -9.03 -5.79 6.08
C PHE A 39 -8.22 -5.90 4.79
N PHE A 40 -8.62 -6.73 3.83
CA PHE A 40 -7.85 -6.93 2.60
C PHE A 40 -7.69 -5.67 1.74
N GLY A 41 -8.53 -4.65 1.94
CA GLY A 41 -8.33 -3.33 1.31
C GLY A 41 -7.18 -2.53 1.92
N VAL A 42 -7.00 -2.53 3.24
CA VAL A 42 -5.86 -1.83 3.87
C VAL A 42 -4.58 -2.65 3.77
N LEU A 43 -4.69 -3.98 3.77
CA LEU A 43 -3.55 -4.86 3.55
C LEU A 43 -2.95 -4.68 2.15
N SER A 44 -3.74 -4.40 1.11
CA SER A 44 -3.20 -4.14 -0.22
C SER A 44 -2.36 -2.86 -0.26
N LEU A 45 -2.77 -1.81 0.47
CA LEU A 45 -1.96 -0.60 0.64
C LEU A 45 -0.67 -0.89 1.42
N LEU A 46 -0.74 -1.69 2.49
CA LEU A 46 0.45 -2.08 3.25
C LEU A 46 1.46 -2.81 2.37
N VAL A 47 1.00 -3.77 1.57
CA VAL A 47 1.87 -4.52 0.64
C VAL A 47 2.40 -3.61 -0.47
N LEU A 48 1.59 -2.68 -1.00
CA LEU A 48 2.05 -1.68 -1.97
C LEU A 48 3.20 -0.84 -1.42
N VAL A 49 3.06 -0.31 -0.20
CA VAL A 49 4.13 0.46 0.45
C VAL A 49 5.39 -0.39 0.64
N ASN A 50 5.24 -1.66 1.06
CA ASN A 50 6.36 -2.60 1.12
C ASN A 50 7.06 -2.74 -0.24
N GLN A 51 6.31 -2.96 -1.33
CA GLN A 51 6.88 -3.12 -2.67
C GLN A 51 7.61 -1.87 -3.15
N LEU A 52 7.05 -0.68 -2.91
CA LEU A 52 7.67 0.58 -3.31
C LEU A 52 8.97 0.83 -2.55
N LEU A 53 8.96 0.68 -1.22
CA LEU A 53 10.15 0.92 -0.39
C LEU A 53 11.26 -0.09 -0.70
N THR A 54 10.93 -1.38 -0.73
CA THR A 54 11.92 -2.43 -1.05
C THR A 54 12.40 -2.33 -2.50
N GLY A 55 11.52 -2.02 -3.46
CA GLY A 55 11.87 -1.87 -4.86
C GLY A 55 12.81 -0.68 -5.12
N ILE A 56 12.53 0.48 -4.51
CA ILE A 56 13.43 1.64 -4.57
C ILE A 56 14.80 1.28 -3.99
N TRP A 57 14.86 0.53 -2.89
CA TRP A 57 16.13 0.14 -2.30
C TRP A 57 16.92 -0.83 -3.20
N LEU A 58 16.25 -1.83 -3.76
CA LEU A 58 16.87 -2.81 -4.66
C LEU A 58 17.39 -2.15 -5.94
N THR A 59 16.66 -1.18 -6.49
CA THR A 59 17.06 -0.48 -7.72
C THR A 59 18.35 0.33 -7.55
N MET A 60 18.72 0.72 -6.32
CA MET A 60 19.99 1.42 -6.06
C MET A 60 21.23 0.56 -6.30
N SER A 61 21.09 -0.78 -6.31
CA SER A 61 22.20 -1.73 -6.50
C SER A 61 22.00 -2.69 -7.66
N TYR A 62 20.82 -2.73 -8.26
CA TYR A 62 20.51 -3.57 -9.40
C TYR A 62 21.08 -2.99 -10.70
N GLU A 63 21.71 -3.83 -11.52
CA GLU A 63 22.23 -3.43 -12.84
C GLU A 63 21.42 -4.10 -13.97
N PRO A 64 20.65 -3.33 -14.77
CA PRO A 64 19.73 -3.88 -15.77
C PRO A 64 20.43 -4.19 -17.11
N SER A 65 21.49 -5.01 -17.07
CA SER A 65 22.17 -5.53 -18.28
C SER A 65 22.15 -7.06 -18.31
N ALA A 66 22.16 -7.65 -19.51
CA ALA A 66 22.10 -9.10 -19.67
C ALA A 66 23.30 -9.80 -18.99
N GLU A 67 24.46 -9.15 -18.97
CA GLU A 67 25.70 -9.67 -18.41
C GLU A 67 25.76 -9.57 -16.89
N ARG A 68 25.10 -8.57 -16.28
CA ARG A 68 25.28 -8.25 -14.85
C ARG A 68 24.02 -8.29 -14.00
N ALA A 69 22.83 -8.49 -14.58
CA ALA A 69 21.58 -8.59 -13.84
C ALA A 69 21.65 -9.65 -12.72
N PHE A 70 22.13 -10.86 -13.02
CA PHE A 70 22.27 -11.90 -12.00
C PHE A 70 23.36 -11.59 -10.97
N ALA A 71 24.51 -11.09 -11.43
CA ALA A 71 25.64 -10.78 -10.54
C ALA A 71 25.31 -9.64 -9.55
N SER A 72 24.63 -8.59 -10.01
CA SER A 72 24.18 -7.48 -9.14
C SER A 72 23.16 -7.94 -8.09
N VAL A 73 22.32 -8.92 -8.43
CA VAL A 73 21.39 -9.53 -7.49
C VAL A 73 22.10 -10.43 -6.46
N GLU A 74 23.16 -11.16 -6.84
CA GLU A 74 24.00 -11.89 -5.88
C GLU A 74 24.77 -10.92 -4.96
N TYR A 75 25.26 -9.80 -5.50
CA TYR A 75 25.86 -8.72 -4.70
C TYR A 75 24.87 -8.19 -3.65
N ILE A 76 23.62 -7.92 -4.03
CA ILE A 76 22.55 -7.54 -3.07
C ILE A 76 22.37 -8.59 -1.97
N MET A 77 22.47 -9.88 -2.30
CA MET A 77 22.27 -10.95 -1.32
C MET A 77 23.42 -11.11 -0.34
N ARG A 78 24.66 -10.88 -0.78
CA ARG A 78 25.86 -11.28 -0.07
C ARG A 78 26.61 -10.10 0.55
N ASP A 79 26.59 -8.96 -0.11
CA ASP A 79 27.50 -7.86 0.16
C ASP A 79 26.78 -6.57 0.58
N VAL A 80 25.46 -6.46 0.32
CA VAL A 80 24.64 -5.34 0.81
C VAL A 80 24.05 -5.68 2.18
N ASP A 81 24.28 -4.82 3.16
CA ASP A 81 23.70 -4.96 4.50
C ASP A 81 22.17 -5.07 4.42
N PHE A 82 21.63 -6.14 5.00
CA PHE A 82 20.20 -6.50 4.94
C PHE A 82 19.62 -6.68 3.53
N GLY A 83 20.44 -6.71 2.47
CA GLY A 83 19.96 -6.85 1.10
C GLY A 83 19.20 -8.15 0.86
N TYR A 84 19.56 -9.24 1.55
CA TYR A 84 18.80 -10.49 1.54
C TYR A 84 17.37 -10.32 2.09
N VAL A 85 17.19 -9.56 3.18
CA VAL A 85 15.87 -9.26 3.75
C VAL A 85 15.04 -8.46 2.75
N LEU A 86 15.63 -7.40 2.20
CA LEU A 86 14.94 -6.54 1.24
C LEU A 86 14.52 -7.31 -0.02
N ARG A 87 15.39 -8.18 -0.55
CA ARG A 87 15.07 -9.03 -1.71
C ARG A 87 13.95 -10.03 -1.40
N TYR A 88 13.99 -10.69 -0.24
CA TYR A 88 12.94 -11.64 0.15
C TYR A 88 11.61 -10.93 0.46
N MET A 89 11.64 -9.75 1.08
CA MET A 89 10.45 -8.92 1.28
C MET A 89 9.84 -8.46 -0.05
N HIS A 90 10.65 -8.11 -1.04
CA HIS A 90 10.16 -7.69 -2.36
C HIS A 90 9.57 -8.85 -3.16
N SER A 91 10.27 -9.99 -3.20
CA SER A 91 9.83 -11.18 -3.95
C SER A 91 8.62 -11.86 -3.31
N THR A 92 8.68 -12.12 -2.00
CA THR A 92 7.54 -12.72 -1.26
C THR A 92 6.38 -11.73 -1.17
N GLY A 93 6.67 -10.43 -1.04
CA GLY A 93 5.68 -9.38 -1.04
C GLY A 93 4.88 -9.31 -2.34
N ALA A 94 5.49 -9.59 -3.50
CA ALA A 94 4.76 -9.71 -4.77
C ALA A 94 3.70 -10.82 -4.72
N SER A 95 4.05 -12.02 -4.23
CA SER A 95 3.08 -13.12 -4.05
C SER A 95 1.98 -12.75 -3.05
N ALA A 96 2.35 -12.12 -1.92
CA ALA A 96 1.38 -11.65 -0.94
C ALA A 96 0.43 -10.61 -1.53
N PHE A 97 0.90 -9.75 -2.44
CA PHE A 97 0.08 -8.72 -3.09
C PHE A 97 -1.06 -9.36 -3.88
N PHE A 98 -0.77 -10.38 -4.69
CA PHE A 98 -1.78 -11.13 -5.42
C PHE A 98 -2.79 -11.81 -4.49
N VAL A 99 -2.32 -12.51 -3.45
CA VAL A 99 -3.22 -13.16 -2.48
C VAL A 99 -4.17 -12.15 -1.84
N VAL A 100 -3.64 -11.01 -1.37
CA VAL A 100 -4.44 -9.97 -0.73
C VAL A 100 -5.44 -9.34 -1.71
N VAL A 101 -5.02 -9.05 -2.94
CA VAL A 101 -5.91 -8.47 -3.96
C VAL A 101 -6.99 -9.45 -4.38
N TYR A 102 -6.68 -10.74 -4.54
CA TYR A 102 -7.69 -11.76 -4.82
C TYR A 102 -8.73 -11.86 -3.71
N LEU A 103 -8.31 -11.86 -2.44
CA LEU A 103 -9.24 -11.88 -1.31
C LEU A 103 -10.05 -10.58 -1.21
N HIS A 104 -9.45 -9.43 -1.55
CA HIS A 104 -10.14 -8.14 -1.63
C HIS A 104 -11.22 -8.13 -2.71
N MET A 105 -10.90 -8.61 -3.92
CA MET A 105 -11.84 -8.73 -5.03
C MET A 105 -12.95 -9.74 -4.75
N PHE A 106 -12.59 -10.89 -4.18
CA PHE A 106 -13.54 -11.94 -3.79
C PHE A 106 -14.58 -11.41 -2.80
N ARG A 107 -14.16 -10.66 -1.78
CA ARG A 107 -15.06 -9.93 -0.88
C ARG A 107 -16.01 -9.01 -1.66
N GLY A 108 -15.50 -8.32 -2.68
CA GLY A 108 -16.29 -7.43 -3.53
C GLY A 108 -17.40 -8.18 -4.26
N LEU A 109 -17.11 -9.39 -4.73
CA LEU A 109 -18.08 -10.30 -5.35
C LEU A 109 -19.10 -10.80 -4.32
N LEU A 110 -18.62 -11.30 -3.17
CA LEU A 110 -19.47 -11.84 -2.09
C LEU A 110 -20.54 -10.86 -1.61
N TYR A 111 -20.19 -9.59 -1.43
CA TYR A 111 -21.10 -8.56 -0.91
C TYR A 111 -21.74 -7.69 -1.99
N GLY A 112 -21.55 -8.01 -3.27
CA GLY A 112 -22.06 -7.18 -4.37
C GLY A 112 -21.53 -5.75 -4.35
N SER A 113 -20.29 -5.54 -3.89
CA SER A 113 -19.69 -4.19 -3.75
C SER A 113 -19.39 -3.51 -5.10
N TYR A 114 -19.60 -4.22 -6.21
CA TYR A 114 -19.49 -3.73 -7.58
C TYR A 114 -20.83 -3.22 -8.16
N LYS A 115 -21.96 -3.47 -7.48
CA LYS A 115 -23.28 -3.03 -7.92
C LYS A 115 -23.47 -1.52 -7.71
N ALA A 116 -24.51 -0.96 -8.31
CA ALA A 116 -24.92 0.43 -8.11
C ALA A 116 -24.93 0.84 -6.63
N PRO A 117 -24.37 2.01 -6.25
CA PRO A 117 -23.76 3.05 -7.10
C PRO A 117 -22.21 2.97 -7.17
N ARG A 118 -21.61 1.77 -7.09
CA ARG A 118 -20.15 1.57 -6.94
C ARG A 118 -19.47 1.00 -8.18
N GLU A 119 -20.10 1.08 -9.34
CA GLU A 119 -19.60 0.51 -10.59
C GLU A 119 -18.25 1.10 -10.97
N LEU A 120 -18.08 2.43 -10.83
CA LEU A 120 -16.81 3.09 -11.12
C LEU A 120 -15.68 2.63 -10.20
N VAL A 121 -15.97 2.38 -8.91
CA VAL A 121 -14.99 1.85 -7.96
C VAL A 121 -14.49 0.47 -8.42
N TRP A 122 -15.41 -0.37 -8.90
CA TRP A 122 -15.04 -1.68 -9.45
C TRP A 122 -14.20 -1.56 -10.72
N LEU A 123 -14.59 -0.70 -11.67
CA LEU A 123 -13.84 -0.50 -12.91
C LEU A 123 -12.42 0.03 -12.66
N PHE A 124 -12.24 1.01 -11.76
CA PHE A 124 -10.92 1.46 -11.35
C PHE A 124 -10.14 0.34 -10.64
N GLY A 125 -10.80 -0.45 -9.79
CA GLY A 125 -10.19 -1.62 -9.17
C GLY A 125 -9.68 -2.65 -10.19
N MET A 126 -10.44 -2.90 -11.26
CA MET A 126 -10.00 -3.79 -12.35
C MET A 126 -8.82 -3.20 -13.13
N ALA A 127 -8.82 -1.89 -13.39
CA ALA A 127 -7.68 -1.22 -14.03
C ALA A 127 -6.41 -1.32 -13.17
N ILE A 128 -6.53 -1.14 -11.85
CA ILE A 128 -5.43 -1.34 -10.89
C ILE A 128 -4.95 -2.79 -10.91
N TYR A 129 -5.87 -3.75 -10.96
CA TYR A 129 -5.51 -5.18 -11.05
C TYR A 129 -4.73 -5.50 -12.34
N LEU A 130 -5.15 -4.95 -13.48
CA LEU A 130 -4.40 -5.10 -14.73
C LEU A 130 -3.01 -4.47 -14.63
N ALA A 131 -2.91 -3.27 -14.05
CA ALA A 131 -1.64 -2.59 -13.83
C ALA A 131 -0.72 -3.35 -12.85
N LEU A 132 -1.29 -4.08 -11.89
CA LEU A 132 -0.53 -4.94 -10.97
C LEU A 132 0.06 -6.18 -11.66
N MET A 133 -0.60 -6.69 -12.70
CA MET A 133 -0.13 -7.86 -13.45
C MET A 133 0.93 -7.55 -14.50
N ALA A 134 0.99 -6.32 -14.99
CA ALA A 134 1.94 -5.87 -16.01
C ALA A 134 3.34 -5.72 -15.42
#